data_AF-A0A1F9XRP7-F1
#
_entry.id   AF-A0A1F9XRP7-F1
#
_cell.length_a   1.000
_cell.length_b   1.000
_cell.length_c   1.000
_cell.angle_alpha   90.00
_cell.angle_beta   90.00
_cell.angle_gamma   90.00
#
_symmetry.space_group_name_H-M   'P 1'
#
loop_
_entity.id
_entity.type
_entity.pdbx_description
1 polymer ?
#
loop_
_entity_poly.entity_id
_entity_poly.type
_entity_poly.pdbx_seq_one_letter_code
_entity_poly.pdbx_strand_id
1 'polypeptide(L)'
;MTLSGLYVDRLKMKIKLSFCFHILCTATLVGCSRSEIRTVKIADEVRKEVSQQYFGIKKSGFVPGKLKEEDFSEKRLKKYSLKTLNLLQDVSKKLTFYFPENLEYIGWQQNAFNEKVRRNDHTENNIEDMYWAYINIRMFDKAAGIREQFPAANYPAIPQAIVTSTESVAARWPVYDIFDDGQKIELKELHFETGPKIVVSISAGCPVAERAIKTILADPELAPVFKKYGTLLTVKFDVKGILRWREQFDFPSIYIAYKASRLPEFDFSSSPCFYFMKDGKVLLFIDGWGKKSLPKILKGLEAISILPVQHKPQ
;
A
#
# COMPACT_ATOMS: atom_id res chain seq x y z
N MET A 1 -77.77 2.74 -49.24
CA MET A 1 -76.34 2.58 -49.55
C MET A 1 -75.54 3.10 -48.36
N THR A 2 -74.87 2.20 -47.66
CA THR A 2 -74.32 2.35 -46.31
C THR A 2 -72.85 2.78 -46.33
N LEU A 3 -72.54 3.88 -45.65
CA LEU A 3 -71.18 4.38 -45.39
C LEU A 3 -70.72 3.89 -44.02
N SER A 4 -70.11 2.71 -43.96
CA SER A 4 -69.50 2.16 -42.74
C SER A 4 -68.37 1.19 -43.12
N GLY A 5 -67.17 1.72 -43.42
CA GLY A 5 -66.09 0.84 -43.88
C GLY A 5 -64.65 1.36 -43.87
N LEU A 6 -64.34 2.52 -43.27
CA LEU A 6 -62.99 3.11 -43.37
C LEU A 6 -62.36 3.60 -42.05
N TYR A 7 -62.90 3.20 -40.88
CA TYR A 7 -62.40 3.70 -39.59
C TYR A 7 -61.61 2.68 -38.73
N VAL A 8 -61.49 1.42 -39.15
CA VAL A 8 -60.89 0.36 -38.30
C VAL A 8 -59.39 0.14 -38.56
N ASP A 9 -58.84 0.59 -39.69
CA ASP A 9 -57.44 0.26 -40.05
C ASP A 9 -56.38 1.24 -39.52
N ARG A 10 -56.73 2.46 -39.09
CA ARG A 10 -55.75 3.40 -38.50
C ARG A 10 -55.43 3.16 -37.02
N LEU A 11 -56.23 2.35 -36.31
CA LEU A 11 -56.01 2.09 -34.88
C LEU A 11 -55.05 0.91 -34.62
N LYS A 12 -54.98 -0.07 -35.53
CA LYS A 12 -54.08 -1.23 -35.39
C LYS A 12 -52.60 -0.91 -35.68
N MET A 13 -52.31 0.19 -36.37
CA MET A 13 -50.93 0.58 -36.72
C MET A 13 -50.24 1.42 -35.63
N LYS A 14 -50.98 2.12 -34.76
CA LYS A 14 -50.41 2.86 -33.63
C LYS A 14 -50.03 1.97 -32.44
N ILE A 15 -50.69 0.82 -32.25
CA ILE A 15 -50.40 -0.11 -31.14
C ILE A 15 -49.11 -0.92 -31.41
N LYS A 16 -48.80 -1.26 -32.67
CA LYS A 16 -47.55 -1.98 -33.00
C LYS A 16 -46.29 -1.11 -32.87
N LEU A 17 -46.37 0.21 -33.11
CA LEU A 17 -45.21 1.10 -32.92
C LEU A 17 -44.90 1.37 -31.44
N SER A 18 -45.91 1.42 -30.57
CA SER A 18 -45.72 1.61 -29.13
C SER A 18 -45.11 0.38 -28.44
N PHE A 19 -45.39 -0.82 -28.94
CA PHE A 19 -44.86 -2.07 -28.37
C PHE A 19 -43.38 -2.31 -28.73
N CYS A 20 -42.92 -1.89 -29.91
CA CYS A 20 -41.49 -1.96 -30.26
C CYS A 20 -40.62 -0.99 -29.44
N PHE A 21 -41.17 0.15 -29.00
CA PHE A 21 -40.42 1.12 -28.18
C PHE A 21 -40.22 0.65 -26.73
N HIS A 22 -41.15 -0.15 -26.18
CA HIS A 22 -41.00 -0.70 -24.82
C HIS A 22 -40.07 -1.92 -24.75
N ILE A 23 -39.96 -2.72 -25.82
CA ILE A 23 -39.03 -3.88 -25.84
C ILE A 23 -37.58 -3.43 -26.07
N LEU A 24 -37.34 -2.31 -26.76
CA LEU A 24 -35.98 -1.79 -26.97
C LEU A 24 -35.41 -1.05 -25.73
N CYS A 25 -36.27 -0.49 -24.87
CA CYS A 25 -35.84 0.18 -23.63
C CYS A 25 -35.44 -0.78 -22.50
N THR A 26 -35.99 -1.99 -22.44
CA THR A 26 -35.62 -2.95 -21.38
C THR A 26 -34.30 -3.67 -21.66
N ALA A 27 -33.94 -3.87 -22.94
CA ALA A 27 -32.70 -4.56 -23.31
C ALA A 27 -31.42 -3.79 -22.94
N THR A 28 -31.45 -2.46 -22.92
CA THR A 28 -30.26 -1.64 -22.59
C THR A 28 -29.99 -1.55 -21.08
N LEU A 29 -31.02 -1.67 -20.24
CA LEU A 29 -30.89 -1.62 -18.79
C LEU A 29 -30.32 -2.93 -18.20
N VAL A 30 -30.65 -4.08 -18.79
CA VAL A 30 -30.18 -5.40 -18.29
C VAL A 30 -28.67 -5.61 -18.51
N GLY A 31 -28.09 -5.01 -19.56
CA GLY A 31 -26.66 -5.13 -19.85
C GLY A 31 -25.76 -4.42 -18.81
N CYS A 32 -26.23 -3.32 -18.21
CA CYS A 32 -25.44 -2.54 -17.27
C CYS A 32 -25.29 -3.25 -15.92
N SER A 33 -26.38 -3.83 -15.40
CA SER A 33 -26.39 -4.50 -14.08
C SER A 33 -25.50 -5.74 -14.05
N ARG A 34 -25.46 -6.53 -15.13
CA ARG A 34 -24.63 -7.75 -15.18
C ARG A 34 -23.13 -7.47 -15.04
N SER A 35 -22.67 -6.37 -15.63
CA SER A 35 -21.25 -6.01 -15.54
C SER A 35 -20.84 -5.54 -14.14
N GLU A 36 -21.66 -4.71 -13.51
CA GLU A 36 -21.43 -4.24 -12.15
C GLU A 36 -21.44 -5.40 -11.14
N ILE A 37 -22.41 -6.32 -11.24
CA ILE A 37 -22.48 -7.49 -10.36
C ILE A 37 -21.19 -8.33 -10.42
N ARG A 38 -20.64 -8.52 -11.62
CA ARG A 38 -19.36 -9.23 -11.80
C ARG A 38 -18.21 -8.49 -11.12
N THR A 39 -18.08 -7.18 -11.38
CA THR A 39 -17.02 -6.35 -10.80
C THR A 39 -17.10 -6.33 -9.26
N VAL A 40 -18.30 -6.20 -8.70
CA VAL A 40 -18.53 -6.25 -7.24
C VAL A 40 -18.10 -7.59 -6.64
N LYS A 41 -18.49 -8.72 -7.27
CA LYS A 41 -18.09 -10.04 -6.82
C LYS A 41 -16.57 -10.20 -6.80
N ILE A 42 -15.92 -9.80 -7.89
CA ILE A 42 -14.46 -9.86 -8.02
C ILE A 42 -13.77 -8.96 -6.97
N ALA A 43 -14.24 -7.72 -6.82
CA ALA A 43 -13.67 -6.78 -5.87
C ALA A 43 -13.79 -7.30 -4.43
N ASP A 44 -14.91 -7.92 -4.05
CA ASP A 44 -15.06 -8.54 -2.73
C ASP A 44 -14.13 -9.74 -2.52
N GLU A 45 -13.90 -10.56 -3.55
CA GLU A 45 -12.90 -11.64 -3.50
C GLU A 45 -11.49 -11.09 -3.29
N VAL A 46 -11.06 -10.11 -4.09
CA VAL A 46 -9.75 -9.45 -3.94
C VAL A 46 -9.62 -8.84 -2.55
N ARG A 47 -10.65 -8.15 -2.06
CA ARG A 47 -10.67 -7.55 -0.71
C ARG A 47 -10.40 -8.58 0.38
N LYS A 48 -11.04 -9.75 0.30
CA LYS A 48 -10.88 -10.86 1.25
C LYS A 48 -9.49 -11.47 1.16
N GLU A 49 -9.00 -11.73 -0.04
CA GLU A 49 -7.68 -12.32 -0.29
C GLU A 49 -6.55 -11.42 0.21
N VAL A 50 -6.56 -10.13 -0.14
CA VAL A 50 -5.59 -9.14 0.32
C VAL A 50 -5.57 -9.07 1.86
N SER A 51 -6.75 -9.15 2.49
CA SER A 51 -6.84 -9.13 3.96
C SER A 51 -6.31 -10.44 4.59
N GLN A 52 -6.42 -11.58 3.92
CA GLN A 52 -5.90 -12.87 4.39
C GLN A 52 -4.38 -13.01 4.22
N GLN A 53 -3.81 -12.46 3.15
CA GLN A 53 -2.36 -12.47 2.93
C GLN A 53 -1.60 -11.83 4.09
N TYR A 54 -2.17 -10.78 4.69
CA TYR A 54 -1.59 -10.12 5.87
C TYR A 54 -1.44 -11.03 7.10
N PHE A 55 -2.22 -12.10 7.20
CA PHE A 55 -2.14 -13.06 8.32
C PHE A 55 -1.24 -14.26 8.03
N GLY A 56 -0.33 -14.15 7.06
CA GLY A 56 0.64 -15.22 6.77
C GLY A 56 0.03 -16.47 6.14
N ILE A 57 -1.22 -16.40 5.68
CA ILE A 57 -1.83 -17.47 4.89
C ILE A 57 -1.28 -17.33 3.46
N LYS A 58 -0.10 -17.90 3.22
CA LYS A 58 0.48 -18.06 1.88
C LYS A 58 -0.42 -18.98 1.04
N LYS A 59 -1.53 -18.48 0.53
CA LYS A 59 -2.20 -19.12 -0.61
C LYS A 59 -1.41 -18.74 -1.86
N SER A 60 -0.76 -19.74 -2.44
CA SER A 60 -0.29 -19.68 -3.83
C SER A 60 -1.48 -19.29 -4.70
N GLY A 61 -1.35 -18.16 -5.42
CA GLY A 61 -2.42 -17.62 -6.26
C GLY A 61 -3.11 -16.38 -5.71
N PHE A 62 -2.40 -15.49 -5.01
CA PHE A 62 -2.84 -14.09 -4.86
C PHE A 62 -3.37 -13.62 -6.22
N VAL A 63 -4.58 -13.05 -6.27
CA VAL A 63 -5.29 -12.76 -7.53
C VAL A 63 -5.30 -11.25 -7.90
N PRO A 64 -4.15 -10.62 -8.13
CA PRO A 64 -4.14 -9.29 -8.70
C PRO A 64 -4.62 -9.22 -10.16
N GLY A 65 -4.97 -10.35 -10.80
CA GLY A 65 -5.39 -10.38 -12.21
C GLY A 65 -6.90 -10.49 -12.49
N LYS A 66 -7.76 -10.56 -11.45
CA LYS A 66 -9.23 -10.66 -11.68
C LYS A 66 -9.85 -9.29 -12.01
N LEU A 67 -9.39 -8.23 -11.35
CA LEU A 67 -9.72 -6.86 -11.73
C LEU A 67 -8.85 -6.44 -12.90
N LYS A 68 -9.42 -5.67 -13.83
CA LYS A 68 -8.72 -5.16 -15.00
C LYS A 68 -8.75 -3.65 -15.02
N GLU A 69 -7.80 -3.05 -15.72
CA GLU A 69 -7.82 -1.61 -16.02
C GLU A 69 -9.18 -1.14 -16.55
N GLU A 70 -9.84 -1.94 -17.40
CA GLU A 70 -11.17 -1.58 -17.92
C GLU A 70 -12.22 -1.39 -16.82
N ASP A 71 -12.16 -2.14 -15.71
CA ASP A 71 -13.07 -1.99 -14.57
C ASP A 71 -12.95 -0.61 -13.90
N PHE A 72 -11.78 0.02 -14.02
CA PHE A 72 -11.47 1.34 -13.49
C PHE A 72 -11.46 2.43 -14.58
N SER A 73 -11.92 2.12 -15.79
CA SER A 73 -12.07 3.13 -16.84
C SER A 73 -13.15 4.14 -16.50
N GLU A 74 -12.96 5.41 -16.88
CA GLU A 74 -13.93 6.49 -16.67
C GLU A 74 -15.34 6.10 -17.16
N LYS A 75 -15.43 5.43 -18.32
CA LYS A 75 -16.69 4.95 -18.90
C LYS A 75 -17.43 3.97 -17.99
N ARG A 76 -16.71 3.09 -17.28
CA ARG A 76 -17.30 2.14 -16.32
C ARG A 76 -17.66 2.84 -15.03
N LEU A 77 -16.72 3.59 -14.46
CA LEU A 77 -16.90 4.26 -13.17
C LEU A 77 -18.11 5.19 -13.17
N LYS A 78 -18.34 5.95 -14.25
CA LYS A 78 -19.54 6.81 -14.43
C LYS A 78 -20.87 6.06 -14.36
N LYS A 79 -20.88 4.75 -14.63
CA LYS A 79 -22.09 3.92 -14.62
C LYS A 79 -22.29 3.16 -13.31
N TYR A 80 -21.24 2.98 -12.52
CA TYR A 80 -21.34 2.24 -11.27
C TYR A 80 -22.12 3.02 -10.22
N SER A 81 -22.85 2.26 -9.39
CA SER A 81 -23.47 2.79 -8.18
C SER A 81 -22.41 3.27 -7.19
N LEU A 82 -22.84 4.12 -6.25
CA LEU A 82 -21.99 4.62 -5.18
C LEU A 82 -21.37 3.50 -4.34
N LYS A 83 -22.17 2.46 -4.06
CA LYS A 83 -21.75 1.27 -3.33
C LYS A 83 -20.58 0.57 -4.04
N THR A 84 -20.66 0.42 -5.36
CA THR A 84 -19.59 -0.20 -6.15
C THR A 84 -18.35 0.68 -6.19
N LEU A 85 -18.49 2.00 -6.36
CA LEU A 85 -17.35 2.93 -6.30
C LEU A 85 -16.63 2.88 -4.94
N ASN A 86 -17.37 2.82 -3.83
CA ASN A 86 -16.79 2.69 -2.50
C ASN A 86 -16.03 1.37 -2.32
N LEU A 87 -16.56 0.26 -2.84
CA LEU A 87 -15.87 -1.02 -2.82
C LEU A 87 -14.59 -1.00 -3.66
N LEU A 88 -14.65 -0.43 -4.87
CA LEU A 88 -13.47 -0.30 -5.73
C LEU A 88 -12.40 0.58 -5.10
N GLN A 89 -12.78 1.70 -4.49
CA GLN A 89 -11.85 2.56 -3.74
C GLN A 89 -11.18 1.80 -2.59
N ASP A 90 -11.94 1.05 -1.78
CA ASP A 90 -11.41 0.25 -0.67
C ASP A 90 -10.42 -0.82 -1.16
N VAL A 91 -10.76 -1.51 -2.26
CA VAL A 91 -9.88 -2.52 -2.86
C VAL A 91 -8.60 -1.90 -3.39
N SER A 92 -8.71 -0.84 -4.20
CA SER A 92 -7.53 -0.18 -4.75
C SER A 92 -6.63 0.39 -3.68
N LYS A 93 -7.19 0.96 -2.60
CA LYS A 93 -6.42 1.36 -1.43
C LYS A 93 -5.63 0.20 -0.81
N LYS A 94 -6.28 -0.94 -0.59
CA LYS A 94 -5.59 -2.10 0.01
C LYS A 94 -4.47 -2.58 -0.93
N LEU A 95 -4.73 -2.60 -2.24
CA LEU A 95 -3.73 -2.95 -3.23
C LEU A 95 -2.54 -1.99 -3.22
N THR A 96 -2.74 -0.67 -3.22
CA THR A 96 -1.64 0.30 -3.13
C THR A 96 -0.94 0.29 -1.78
N PHE A 97 -1.64 -0.10 -0.70
CA PHE A 97 -1.00 -0.28 0.60
C PHE A 97 0.00 -1.44 0.59
N TYR A 98 -0.35 -2.60 0.01
CA TYR A 98 0.52 -3.79 0.00
C TYR A 98 1.49 -3.84 -1.18
N PHE A 99 1.12 -3.24 -2.31
CA PHE A 99 1.89 -3.22 -3.54
C PHE A 99 2.08 -1.77 -4.01
N PRO A 100 2.73 -0.91 -3.19
CA PRO A 100 2.81 0.52 -3.48
C PRO A 100 3.42 0.78 -4.85
N GLU A 101 4.45 0.04 -5.27
CA GLU A 101 5.14 0.28 -6.53
C GLU A 101 4.38 -0.19 -7.79
N ASN A 102 3.22 -0.82 -7.64
CA ASN A 102 2.40 -1.16 -8.78
C ASN A 102 1.60 0.07 -9.26
N LEU A 103 2.13 0.74 -10.29
CA LEU A 103 1.54 1.94 -10.87
C LEU A 103 0.12 1.72 -11.41
N GLU A 104 -0.23 0.50 -11.81
CA GLU A 104 -1.58 0.17 -12.26
C GLU A 104 -2.59 0.34 -11.12
N TYR A 105 -2.28 -0.15 -9.92
CA TYR A 105 -3.19 -0.02 -8.76
C TYR A 105 -3.35 1.41 -8.29
N ILE A 106 -2.30 2.22 -8.44
CA ILE A 106 -2.35 3.66 -8.16
C ILE A 106 -3.25 4.35 -9.18
N GLY A 107 -3.16 3.98 -10.46
CA GLY A 107 -4.07 4.43 -11.51
C GLY A 107 -5.53 4.04 -11.21
N TRP A 108 -5.76 2.81 -10.75
CA TRP A 108 -7.09 2.35 -10.33
C TRP A 108 -7.65 3.17 -9.17
N GLN A 109 -6.84 3.40 -8.13
CA GLN A 109 -7.23 4.22 -6.98
C GLN A 109 -7.50 5.67 -7.41
N GLN A 110 -6.65 6.24 -8.27
CA GLN A 110 -6.82 7.60 -8.80
C GLN A 110 -8.13 7.72 -9.59
N ASN A 111 -8.44 6.77 -10.47
CA ASN A 111 -9.67 6.83 -11.28
C ASN A 111 -10.93 6.73 -10.40
N ALA A 112 -10.95 5.80 -9.44
CA ALA A 112 -12.06 5.66 -8.49
C ALA A 112 -12.23 6.94 -7.63
N PHE A 113 -11.13 7.50 -7.14
CA PHE A 113 -11.11 8.76 -6.40
C PHE A 113 -11.64 9.93 -7.24
N ASN A 114 -11.14 10.09 -8.47
CA ASN A 114 -11.54 11.17 -9.37
C ASN A 114 -13.04 11.11 -9.67
N GLU A 115 -13.62 9.92 -9.87
CA GLU A 115 -15.06 9.80 -10.07
C GLU A 115 -15.86 10.18 -8.81
N LYS A 116 -15.37 9.85 -7.61
CA LYS A 116 -16.00 10.30 -6.35
C LYS A 116 -15.90 11.82 -6.18
N VAL A 117 -14.77 12.42 -6.52
CA VAL A 117 -14.60 13.88 -6.54
C VAL A 117 -15.59 14.52 -7.51
N ARG A 118 -15.70 14.00 -8.74
CA ARG A 118 -16.65 14.49 -9.76
C ARG A 118 -18.10 14.43 -9.29
N ARG A 119 -18.46 13.43 -8.48
CA ARG A 119 -19.80 13.26 -7.89
C ARG A 119 -20.01 14.03 -6.59
N ASN A 120 -18.99 14.73 -6.10
CA ASN A 120 -18.98 15.35 -4.78
C ASN A 120 -19.31 14.36 -3.63
N ASP A 121 -18.83 13.12 -3.75
CA ASP A 121 -19.02 12.02 -2.78
C ASP A 121 -17.68 11.57 -2.15
N HIS A 122 -16.65 12.41 -2.20
CA HIS A 122 -15.38 12.12 -1.56
C HIS A 122 -15.46 12.44 -0.05
N THR A 123 -14.72 11.69 0.76
CA THR A 123 -14.51 11.98 2.19
C THR A 123 -13.06 12.40 2.43
N GLU A 124 -12.77 12.97 3.60
CA GLU A 124 -11.38 13.25 4.02
C GLU A 124 -10.49 12.00 3.96
N ASN A 125 -11.01 10.86 4.39
CA ASN A 125 -10.29 9.58 4.28
C ASN A 125 -9.96 9.24 2.82
N ASN A 126 -10.83 9.54 1.85
CA ASN A 126 -10.51 9.27 0.44
C ASN A 126 -9.39 10.16 -0.08
N ILE A 127 -9.35 11.43 0.36
CA ILE A 127 -8.29 12.38 0.03
C ILE A 127 -6.97 11.90 0.64
N GLU A 128 -6.98 11.59 1.94
CA GLU A 128 -5.81 11.07 2.66
C GLU A 128 -5.30 9.76 2.05
N ASP A 129 -6.20 8.80 1.74
CA ASP A 129 -5.83 7.52 1.16
C ASP A 129 -5.14 7.70 -0.21
N MET A 130 -5.62 8.62 -1.05
CA MET A 130 -5.01 8.91 -2.36
C MET A 130 -3.67 9.64 -2.20
N TYR A 131 -3.63 10.61 -1.30
CA TYR A 131 -2.40 11.33 -0.96
C TYR A 131 -1.30 10.35 -0.50
N TRP A 132 -1.62 9.42 0.41
CA TRP A 132 -0.68 8.40 0.89
C TRP A 132 -0.22 7.45 -0.22
N ALA A 133 -1.08 7.12 -1.19
CA ALA A 133 -0.69 6.30 -2.33
C ALA A 133 0.43 6.98 -3.13
N TYR A 134 0.32 8.30 -3.40
CA TYR A 134 1.37 9.04 -4.09
C TYR A 134 2.66 9.19 -3.28
N ILE A 135 2.54 9.54 -1.99
CA ILE A 135 3.69 9.69 -1.10
C ILE A 135 4.49 8.39 -0.98
N ASN A 136 3.82 7.26 -0.84
CA ASN A 136 4.49 5.96 -0.70
C ASN A 136 5.26 5.50 -1.93
N ILE A 137 5.02 6.08 -3.11
CA ILE A 137 5.84 5.86 -4.31
C ILE A 137 6.61 7.10 -4.78
N ARG A 138 6.76 8.09 -3.90
CA ARG A 138 7.55 9.30 -4.15
C ARG A 138 7.03 10.14 -5.33
N MET A 139 5.72 10.08 -5.63
CA MET A 139 5.06 10.99 -6.57
C MET A 139 4.67 12.30 -5.87
N PHE A 140 5.68 13.03 -5.38
CA PHE A 140 5.46 14.22 -4.55
C PHE A 140 4.67 15.32 -5.27
N ASP A 141 4.90 15.52 -6.57
CA ASP A 141 4.16 16.52 -7.37
C ASP A 141 2.65 16.20 -7.42
N LYS A 142 2.28 14.93 -7.60
CA LYS A 142 0.87 14.51 -7.57
C LYS A 142 0.27 14.67 -6.17
N ALA A 143 1.04 14.38 -5.11
CA ALA A 143 0.59 14.60 -3.75
C ALA A 143 0.39 16.10 -3.43
N ALA A 144 1.25 16.97 -3.96
CA ALA A 144 1.08 18.42 -3.88
C ALA A 144 -0.20 18.87 -4.59
N GLY A 145 -0.50 18.33 -5.77
CA GLY A 145 -1.76 18.59 -6.47
C GLY A 145 -3.01 18.21 -5.67
N ILE A 146 -2.97 17.12 -4.89
CA ILE A 146 -4.07 16.77 -3.97
C ILE A 146 -4.24 17.83 -2.87
N ARG A 147 -3.14 18.34 -2.30
CA ARG A 147 -3.16 19.40 -1.27
C ARG A 147 -3.74 20.70 -1.80
N GLU A 148 -3.36 21.09 -3.00
CA GLU A 148 -3.89 22.29 -3.67
C GLU A 148 -5.39 22.15 -3.95
N GLN A 149 -5.82 20.96 -4.37
CA GLN A 149 -7.23 20.70 -4.67
C GLN A 149 -8.09 20.64 -3.40
N PHE A 150 -7.56 20.14 -2.28
CA PHE A 150 -8.29 19.98 -1.02
C PHE A 150 -7.53 20.58 0.17
N PRO A 151 -7.41 21.92 0.28
CA PRO A 151 -6.56 22.57 1.27
C PRO A 151 -7.03 22.39 2.72
N ALA A 152 -8.32 22.07 2.94
CA ALA A 152 -8.89 21.85 4.26
C ALA A 152 -8.64 20.45 4.83
N ALA A 153 -8.19 19.48 4.01
CA ALA A 153 -7.92 18.14 4.49
C ALA A 153 -6.64 18.09 5.32
N ASN A 154 -6.57 17.13 6.25
CA ASN A 154 -5.37 16.91 7.06
C ASN A 154 -4.36 16.06 6.29
N TYR A 155 -3.13 16.54 6.16
CA TYR A 155 -2.06 15.83 5.48
C TYR A 155 -0.92 15.51 6.44
N PRO A 156 -0.31 14.32 6.35
CA PRO A 156 0.97 14.10 7.00
C PRO A 156 2.00 15.05 6.38
N ALA A 157 2.97 15.48 7.19
CA ALA A 157 4.01 16.40 6.72
C ALA A 157 4.85 15.74 5.61
N ILE A 158 5.17 16.51 4.57
CA ILE A 158 6.23 16.17 3.60
C ILE A 158 7.40 17.07 3.98
N PRO A 159 8.65 16.56 3.92
CA PRO A 159 9.83 17.41 4.00
C PRO A 159 9.75 18.58 3.03
N GLN A 160 10.22 19.75 3.46
CA GLN A 160 10.30 20.94 2.61
C GLN A 160 11.39 20.78 1.55
N ALA A 161 12.47 20.08 1.89
CA ALA A 161 13.58 19.80 1.00
C ALA A 161 13.79 18.29 0.85
N ILE A 162 13.83 17.84 -0.40
CA ILE A 162 14.20 16.47 -0.77
C ILE A 162 15.47 16.55 -1.60
N VAL A 163 16.60 16.18 -0.99
CA VAL A 163 17.91 16.21 -1.65
C VAL A 163 18.17 14.84 -2.27
N THR A 164 18.23 14.82 -3.59
CA THR A 164 18.56 13.63 -4.39
C THR A 164 19.71 13.95 -5.33
N SER A 165 20.71 13.05 -5.38
CA SER A 165 21.76 13.08 -6.39
C SER A 165 21.64 11.86 -7.31
N THR A 166 22.12 11.96 -8.55
CA THR A 166 22.12 10.82 -9.49
C THR A 166 22.93 9.65 -8.95
N GLU A 167 24.05 9.91 -8.27
CA GLU A 167 24.87 8.90 -7.62
C GLU A 167 24.10 8.18 -6.51
N SER A 168 23.40 8.93 -5.65
CA SER A 168 22.57 8.37 -4.58
C SER A 168 21.42 7.50 -5.11
N VAL A 169 20.87 7.80 -6.29
CA VAL A 169 19.84 6.97 -6.94
C VAL A 169 20.42 5.67 -7.48
N ALA A 170 21.66 5.71 -7.99
CA ALA A 170 22.36 4.56 -8.57
C ALA A 170 22.95 3.62 -7.50
N ALA A 171 23.08 4.09 -6.25
CA ALA A 171 23.55 3.33 -5.09
C ALA A 171 22.89 1.95 -4.96
N ARG A 172 23.62 1.01 -4.34
CA ARG A 172 23.16 -0.37 -4.16
C ARG A 172 22.02 -0.46 -3.16
N TRP A 173 22.12 0.23 -2.03
CA TRP A 173 21.08 0.28 -1.00
C TRP A 173 20.65 1.73 -0.73
N PRO A 174 19.86 2.33 -1.65
CA PRO A 174 19.47 3.74 -1.55
C PRO A 174 18.36 3.92 -0.51
N VAL A 175 18.57 4.83 0.43
CA VAL A 175 17.62 5.16 1.51
C VAL A 175 17.54 6.67 1.73
N TYR A 176 16.38 7.15 2.17
CA TYR A 176 16.24 8.47 2.72
C TYR A 176 16.59 8.47 4.21
N ASP A 177 17.47 9.40 4.56
CA ASP A 177 17.68 9.83 5.93
C ASP A 177 16.92 11.14 6.19
N ILE A 178 16.57 11.35 7.46
CA ILE A 178 15.71 12.43 7.92
C ILE A 178 16.53 13.36 8.83
N PHE A 179 16.52 14.64 8.50
CA PHE A 179 17.23 15.72 9.19
C PHE A 179 16.26 16.83 9.60
N ASP A 180 16.74 17.73 10.47
CA ASP A 180 16.05 18.97 10.86
C ASP A 180 14.59 18.73 11.28
N ASP A 181 14.37 17.76 12.17
CA ASP A 181 13.05 17.34 12.66
C ASP A 181 12.05 16.99 11.53
N GLY A 182 12.55 16.47 10.41
CA GLY A 182 11.73 16.08 9.28
C GLY A 182 11.56 17.13 8.20
N GLN A 183 12.20 18.30 8.34
CA GLN A 183 12.13 19.35 7.32
C GLN A 183 12.98 19.05 6.09
N LYS A 184 14.08 18.32 6.27
CA LYS A 184 14.98 17.91 5.19
C LYS A 184 15.08 16.39 5.15
N ILE A 185 15.02 15.82 3.95
CA ILE A 185 15.43 14.45 3.71
C ILE A 185 16.51 14.39 2.64
N GLU A 186 17.39 13.41 2.77
CA GLU A 186 18.51 13.21 1.86
C GLU A 186 18.58 11.75 1.45
N LEU A 187 18.70 11.52 0.14
CA LEU A 187 18.93 10.19 -0.40
C LEU A 187 20.42 9.84 -0.27
N LYS A 188 20.72 8.79 0.47
CA LYS A 188 22.08 8.27 0.70
C LYS A 188 22.16 6.77 0.48
N GLU A 189 23.38 6.26 0.42
CA GLU A 189 23.65 4.82 0.39
C GLU A 189 23.84 4.28 1.81
N LEU A 190 23.32 3.08 2.06
CA LEU A 190 23.74 2.27 3.20
C LEU A 190 24.86 1.32 2.78
N HIS A 191 25.87 1.18 3.64
CA HIS A 191 27.01 0.30 3.38
C HIS A 191 26.86 -1.02 4.15
N PHE A 192 26.38 -2.05 3.47
CA PHE A 192 26.24 -3.41 4.00
C PHE A 192 27.28 -4.39 3.44
N GLU A 193 28.25 -3.92 2.66
CA GLU A 193 29.25 -4.74 1.94
C GLU A 193 30.23 -5.45 2.86
N THR A 194 30.45 -4.93 4.07
CA THR A 194 31.48 -5.44 4.98
C THR A 194 30.96 -5.60 6.39
N GLY A 195 31.33 -6.73 7.00
CA GLY A 195 31.09 -7.02 8.40
C GLY A 195 29.64 -7.41 8.71
N PRO A 196 29.34 -7.67 10.00
CA PRO A 196 28.01 -8.09 10.41
C PRO A 196 27.03 -6.90 10.47
N LYS A 197 25.80 -7.12 10.00
CA LYS A 197 24.68 -6.16 10.05
C LYS A 197 23.41 -6.88 10.45
N ILE A 198 22.53 -6.16 11.16
CA ILE A 198 21.17 -6.59 11.44
C ILE A 198 20.25 -5.56 10.77
N VAL A 199 19.49 -5.98 9.77
CA VAL A 199 18.49 -5.12 9.15
C VAL A 199 17.12 -5.56 9.64
N VAL A 200 16.30 -4.62 10.08
CA VAL A 200 14.92 -4.90 10.52
C VAL A 200 13.97 -4.08 9.65
N SER A 201 13.25 -4.77 8.76
CA SER A 201 12.15 -4.17 8.02
C SER A 201 10.96 -3.97 8.97
N ILE A 202 10.48 -2.73 9.05
CA ILE A 202 9.44 -2.30 9.99
C ILE A 202 8.41 -1.41 9.29
N SER A 203 7.23 -1.31 9.88
CA SER A 203 6.28 -0.23 9.65
C SER A 203 6.07 0.52 10.97
N ALA A 204 6.27 1.83 10.97
CA ALA A 204 5.99 2.67 12.14
C ALA A 204 4.53 2.50 12.57
N GLY A 205 4.29 2.41 13.88
CA GLY A 205 2.97 2.15 14.45
C GLY A 205 2.49 0.70 14.37
N CYS A 206 3.27 -0.23 13.81
CA CYS A 206 2.94 -1.66 13.84
C CYS A 206 3.13 -2.21 15.28
N PRO A 207 2.06 -2.66 15.99
CA PRO A 207 2.18 -3.07 17.39
C PRO A 207 3.09 -4.29 17.61
N VAL A 208 3.16 -5.17 16.61
CA VAL A 208 4.03 -6.36 16.65
C VAL A 208 5.50 -5.96 16.55
N ALA A 209 5.82 -5.01 15.66
CA ALA A 209 7.18 -4.50 15.50
C ALA A 209 7.62 -3.68 16.71
N GLU A 210 6.75 -2.82 17.25
CA GLU A 210 7.04 -2.09 18.48
C GLU A 210 7.32 -3.02 19.65
N ARG A 211 6.52 -4.08 19.82
CA ARG A 211 6.75 -5.09 20.86
C ARG A 211 8.12 -5.77 20.67
N ALA A 212 8.47 -6.12 19.45
CA ALA A 212 9.75 -6.75 19.15
C ALA A 212 10.93 -5.86 19.54
N ILE A 213 10.93 -4.60 19.08
CA ILE A 213 11.99 -3.64 19.40
C ILE A 213 12.04 -3.35 20.92
N LYS A 214 10.88 -3.18 21.59
CA LYS A 214 10.82 -3.04 23.05
C LYS A 214 11.47 -4.23 23.76
N THR A 215 11.13 -5.45 23.37
CA THR A 215 11.70 -6.66 24.00
C THR A 215 13.21 -6.75 23.77
N ILE A 216 13.68 -6.48 22.55
CA ILE A 216 15.11 -6.54 22.21
C ILE A 216 15.91 -5.48 22.97
N LEU A 217 15.39 -4.24 23.04
CA LEU A 217 16.09 -3.13 23.70
C LEU A 217 15.99 -3.17 25.24
N ALA A 218 15.04 -3.93 25.80
CA ALA A 218 14.97 -4.19 27.24
C ALA A 218 15.95 -5.28 27.70
N ASP A 219 16.46 -6.11 26.79
CA ASP A 219 17.44 -7.14 27.10
C ASP A 219 18.86 -6.54 27.12
N PRO A 220 19.60 -6.64 28.24
CA PRO A 220 20.89 -5.99 28.42
C PRO A 220 22.00 -6.55 27.52
N GLU A 221 21.86 -7.78 27.00
CA GLU A 221 22.81 -8.38 26.08
C GLU A 221 22.48 -8.05 24.62
N LEU A 222 21.19 -7.98 24.28
CA LEU A 222 20.75 -7.70 22.91
C LEU A 222 20.74 -6.21 22.58
N ALA A 223 20.42 -5.34 23.53
CA ALA A 223 20.29 -3.90 23.27
C ALA A 223 21.58 -3.28 22.70
N PRO A 224 22.78 -3.51 23.28
CA PRO A 224 24.02 -2.95 22.73
C PRO A 224 24.34 -3.51 21.34
N VAL A 225 24.04 -4.79 21.10
CA VAL A 225 24.25 -5.45 19.81
C VAL A 225 23.36 -4.83 18.74
N PHE A 226 22.07 -4.66 19.01
CA PHE A 226 21.14 -4.05 18.07
C PHE A 226 21.44 -2.57 17.84
N LYS A 227 21.84 -1.81 18.85
CA LYS A 227 22.26 -0.42 18.66
C LYS A 227 23.53 -0.30 17.80
N LYS A 228 24.48 -1.24 17.95
CA LYS A 228 25.76 -1.22 17.22
C LYS A 228 25.64 -1.71 15.78
N TYR A 229 24.92 -2.80 15.54
CA TYR A 229 24.88 -3.47 14.23
C TYR A 229 23.53 -3.31 13.50
N GLY A 230 22.53 -2.78 14.19
CA GLY A 230 21.16 -2.72 13.70
C GLY A 230 20.86 -1.51 12.82
N THR A 231 19.96 -1.72 11.86
CA THR A 231 19.36 -0.70 11.02
C THR A 231 17.89 -1.02 10.84
N LEU A 232 17.01 -0.09 11.19
CA LEU A 232 15.57 -0.19 10.95
C LEU A 232 15.25 0.43 9.59
N LEU A 233 14.56 -0.31 8.72
CA LEU A 233 14.17 0.13 7.39
C LEU A 233 12.66 0.08 7.23
N THR A 234 12.09 1.07 6.57
CA THR A 234 10.68 1.03 6.14
C THR A 234 10.53 1.48 4.70
N VAL A 235 9.58 0.92 3.95
CA VAL A 235 9.23 1.45 2.63
C VAL A 235 8.20 2.59 2.72
N LYS A 236 7.46 2.66 3.83
CA LYS A 236 6.42 3.67 4.07
C LYS A 236 7.09 5.02 4.34
N PHE A 237 6.66 6.04 3.62
CA PHE A 237 7.22 7.37 3.77
C PHE A 237 6.52 8.11 4.93
N ASP A 238 6.81 7.68 6.15
CA ASP A 238 6.24 8.23 7.39
C ASP A 238 7.32 8.90 8.23
N VAL A 239 7.64 10.16 7.87
CA VAL A 239 8.67 10.96 8.55
C VAL A 239 8.33 11.14 10.03
N LYS A 240 7.07 11.45 10.36
CA LYS A 240 6.63 11.64 11.75
C LYS A 240 6.73 10.35 12.56
N GLY A 241 6.33 9.22 11.99
CA GLY A 241 6.46 7.92 12.64
C GLY A 241 7.91 7.55 12.92
N ILE A 242 8.82 7.84 11.98
CA ILE A 242 10.26 7.59 12.17
C ILE A 242 10.84 8.47 13.27
N LEU A 243 10.56 9.78 13.27
CA LEU A 243 11.05 10.67 14.32
C LEU A 243 10.57 10.22 15.71
N ARG A 244 9.29 9.84 15.82
CA ARG A 244 8.74 9.26 17.06
C ARG A 244 9.46 7.98 17.47
N TRP A 245 9.78 7.11 16.53
CA TRP A 245 10.51 5.88 16.82
C TRP A 245 11.96 6.13 17.23
N ARG A 246 12.65 7.11 16.61
CA ARG A 246 13.99 7.53 17.01
C ARG A 246 13.99 8.01 18.46
N GLU A 247 13.03 8.85 18.83
CA GLU A 247 12.85 9.36 20.21
C GLU A 247 12.48 8.24 21.18
N GLN A 248 11.47 7.43 20.87
CA GLN A 248 10.94 6.40 21.77
C GLN A 248 11.95 5.29 22.06
N PHE A 249 12.78 4.91 21.09
CA PHE A 249 13.67 3.76 21.19
C PHE A 249 15.14 4.11 21.33
N ASP A 250 15.50 5.39 21.22
CA ASP A 250 16.90 5.82 21.16
C ASP A 250 17.69 4.96 20.14
N PHE A 251 17.13 4.88 18.94
CA PHE A 251 17.66 4.06 17.85
C PHE A 251 18.04 4.99 16.68
N PRO A 252 19.33 5.26 16.44
CA PRO A 252 19.75 6.29 15.50
C PRO A 252 19.57 5.88 14.03
N SER A 253 19.74 4.59 13.73
CA SER A 253 19.75 4.07 12.36
C SER A 253 18.36 3.64 11.89
N ILE A 254 17.45 4.60 11.71
CA ILE A 254 16.11 4.37 11.12
C ILE A 254 16.00 5.13 9.79
N TYR A 255 15.73 4.42 8.70
CA TYR A 255 15.68 4.98 7.35
C TYR A 255 14.42 4.59 6.57
N ILE A 256 14.09 5.39 5.56
CA ILE A 256 13.05 5.05 4.58
C ILE A 256 13.75 4.51 3.33
N ALA A 257 13.45 3.29 2.90
CA ALA A 257 13.89 2.77 1.61
C ALA A 257 13.44 3.71 0.47
N TYR A 258 14.33 3.96 -0.49
CA TYR A 258 13.98 4.75 -1.68
C TYR A 258 12.81 4.10 -2.43
N LYS A 259 12.97 2.81 -2.72
CA LYS A 259 12.02 1.91 -3.38
C LYS A 259 12.29 0.48 -2.89
N ALA A 260 11.25 -0.30 -2.60
CA ALA A 260 11.37 -1.71 -2.25
C ALA A 260 12.09 -2.52 -3.35
N SER A 261 11.77 -2.27 -4.62
CA SER A 261 12.45 -2.94 -5.76
C SER A 261 13.95 -2.66 -5.86
N ARG A 262 14.45 -1.61 -5.20
CA ARG A 262 15.88 -1.28 -5.14
C ARG A 262 16.62 -1.97 -4.00
N LEU A 263 15.91 -2.67 -3.12
CA LEU A 263 16.48 -3.44 -2.03
C LEU A 263 15.91 -4.89 -2.06
N PRO A 264 16.21 -5.67 -3.13
CA PRO A 264 15.58 -6.98 -3.37
C PRO A 264 15.91 -8.02 -2.30
N GLU A 265 16.92 -7.79 -1.46
CA GLU A 265 17.26 -8.64 -0.32
C GLU A 265 16.26 -8.53 0.84
N PHE A 266 15.40 -7.50 0.85
CA PHE A 266 14.44 -7.24 1.93
C PHE A 266 12.99 -7.36 1.47
N ASP A 267 12.19 -8.01 2.29
CA ASP A 267 10.74 -8.13 2.15
C ASP A 267 10.06 -7.08 3.06
N PHE A 268 9.23 -6.24 2.44
CA PHE A 268 8.46 -5.20 3.11
C PHE A 268 6.97 -5.53 3.21
N SER A 269 6.57 -6.76 2.86
CA SER A 269 5.17 -7.21 2.90
C SER A 269 4.67 -7.56 4.29
N SER A 270 5.57 -7.79 5.25
CA SER A 270 5.28 -8.01 6.67
C SER A 270 6.19 -7.16 7.56
N SER A 271 5.79 -7.02 8.83
CA SER A 271 6.52 -6.24 9.83
C SER A 271 6.30 -6.82 11.23
N PRO A 272 7.36 -7.04 12.04
CA PRO A 272 8.78 -6.85 11.70
C PRO A 272 9.35 -8.04 10.91
N CYS A 273 10.40 -7.78 10.12
CA CYS A 273 11.21 -8.79 9.44
C CYS A 273 12.68 -8.57 9.77
N PHE A 274 13.38 -9.60 10.24
CA PHE A 274 14.79 -9.52 10.65
C PHE A 274 15.68 -10.21 9.63
N TYR A 275 16.73 -9.50 9.21
CA TYR A 275 17.76 -9.97 8.29
C TYR A 275 19.10 -9.89 8.99
N PHE A 276 19.74 -11.04 9.18
CA PHE A 276 21.09 -11.11 9.70
C PHE A 276 22.03 -11.25 8.52
N MET A 277 22.85 -10.22 8.30
CA MET A 277 23.70 -10.10 7.13
C MET A 277 25.18 -10.08 7.50
N LYS A 278 26.00 -10.61 6.60
CA LYS A 278 27.45 -10.47 6.66
C LYS A 278 28.00 -10.31 5.25
N ASP A 279 28.86 -9.31 5.06
CA ASP A 279 29.54 -9.02 3.80
C ASP A 279 28.58 -8.94 2.59
N GLY A 280 27.49 -8.18 2.77
CA GLY A 280 26.48 -7.92 1.75
C GLY A 280 25.50 -9.07 1.46
N LYS A 281 25.52 -10.15 2.26
CA LYS A 281 24.66 -11.33 2.08
C LYS A 281 23.77 -11.58 3.29
N VAL A 282 22.50 -11.88 3.06
CA VAL A 282 21.58 -12.35 4.11
C VAL A 282 21.89 -13.81 4.43
N LEU A 283 22.26 -14.09 5.68
CA LEU A 283 22.57 -15.44 6.16
C LEU A 283 21.40 -16.07 6.92
N LEU A 284 20.58 -15.25 7.59
CA LEU A 284 19.37 -15.70 8.26
C LEU A 284 18.25 -14.66 8.12
N PHE A 285 17.02 -15.14 7.90
CA PHE A 285 15.81 -14.34 7.82
C PHE A 285 14.76 -14.84 8.83
N ILE A 286 14.09 -13.91 9.51
CA ILE A 286 12.99 -14.18 10.43
C ILE A 286 11.82 -13.27 10.10
N ASP A 287 10.68 -13.87 9.76
CA ASP A 287 9.41 -13.19 9.56
C ASP A 287 8.61 -13.14 10.87
N GLY A 288 8.17 -11.93 11.24
CA GLY A 288 7.29 -11.66 12.37
C GLY A 288 7.93 -11.77 13.75
N TRP A 289 7.10 -11.56 14.78
CA TRP A 289 7.50 -11.65 16.18
C TRP A 289 6.52 -12.47 17.04
N GLY A 290 7.05 -13.34 17.91
CA GLY A 290 6.26 -14.16 18.82
C GLY A 290 7.12 -14.93 19.83
N LYS A 291 6.52 -15.87 20.56
CA LYS A 291 7.16 -16.60 21.68
C LYS A 291 8.46 -17.33 21.31
N LYS A 292 8.62 -17.72 20.04
CA LYS A 292 9.80 -18.44 19.52
C LYS A 292 10.80 -17.52 18.82
N SER A 293 10.61 -16.19 18.85
CA SER A 293 11.47 -15.26 18.12
C SER A 293 12.84 -15.09 18.77
N LEU A 294 12.93 -14.96 20.10
CA LEU A 294 14.22 -14.77 20.78
C LEU A 294 15.26 -15.86 20.46
N PRO A 295 14.95 -17.17 20.55
CA PRO A 295 15.90 -18.20 20.14
C PRO A 295 16.34 -18.09 18.68
N LYS A 296 15.47 -17.60 17.79
CA LYS A 296 15.84 -17.35 16.38
C LYS A 296 16.74 -16.13 16.22
N ILE A 297 16.52 -15.07 17.01
CA ILE A 297 17.40 -13.88 17.04
C ILE A 297 18.81 -14.31 17.44
N LEU A 298 18.95 -15.12 18.50
CA LEU A 298 20.26 -15.62 18.95
C LEU A 298 20.97 -16.42 17.84
N LYS A 299 20.26 -17.31 17.14
CA LYS A 299 20.79 -18.03 15.97
C LYS A 299 21.19 -17.09 14.83
N GLY A 300 20.46 -15.99 14.64
CA GLY A 300 20.78 -14.97 13.65
C GLY A 300 22.08 -14.25 13.98
N LEU A 301 22.28 -13.88 15.25
CA LEU A 301 23.52 -13.27 15.72
C LEU A 301 24.71 -14.22 15.53
N GLU A 302 24.55 -15.49 15.89
CA GLU A 302 25.56 -16.54 15.68
C GLU A 302 25.94 -16.67 14.19
N ALA A 303 24.94 -16.68 13.30
CA ALA A 303 25.16 -16.79 11.86
C ALA A 303 26.04 -15.66 11.29
N ILE A 304 26.00 -14.47 11.89
CA ILE A 304 26.83 -13.31 11.50
C ILE A 304 28.07 -13.14 12.39
N SER A 305 28.44 -14.18 13.16
CA SER A 305 29.61 -14.19 14.04
C SER A 305 29.55 -13.16 15.16
N ILE A 306 28.35 -12.83 15.64
CA ILE A 306 28.13 -12.04 16.85
C ILE A 306 27.67 -13.00 17.95
N LEU A 307 28.49 -13.16 18.98
CA LEU A 307 28.11 -13.93 20.16
C LEU A 307 27.51 -13.00 21.21
N PRO A 308 26.27 -13.24 21.69
CA PRO A 308 25.76 -12.55 22.86
C PRO A 308 26.59 -12.96 24.08
N VAL A 309 26.76 -12.04 25.04
CA VAL A 309 27.54 -12.27 26.26
C VAL A 309 26.76 -13.23 27.17
N GLN A 310 26.88 -14.55 26.94
CA GLN A 310 26.27 -15.63 27.73
C GLN A 310 24.84 -15.35 28.26
N HIS A 311 23.85 -15.46 27.37
CA HIS A 311 22.43 -15.36 27.74
C HIS A 311 22.05 -16.40 28.79
N LYS A 312 21.81 -15.96 30.02
CA LYS A 312 21.13 -16.76 31.05
C LYS A 312 19.62 -16.48 30.94
N PRO A 313 18.80 -17.45 30.51
CA PRO A 313 17.36 -17.26 30.49
C PRO A 313 16.87 -16.96 31.91
N GLN A 314 16.17 -15.83 32.09
CA GLN A 314 15.41 -15.51 33.30
C GLN A 314 14.08 -16.23 33.30
#